data_AF-A0A957HDA1-F1
#
_entry.id   AF-A0A957HDA1-F1
#
_cell.length_a   1.000
_cell.length_b   1.000
_cell.length_c   1.000
_cell.angle_alpha   90.00
_cell.angle_beta   90.00
_cell.angle_gamma   90.00
#
_symmetry.space_group_name_H-M   'P 1'
#
loop_
_entity.id
_entity.type
_entity.pdbx_description
1 polymer ?
#
loop_
_entity_poly.entity_id
_entity_poly.type
_entity_poly.pdbx_seq_one_letter_code
_entity_poly.pdbx_strand_id
1 'polypeptide(L)'
;HLPHQIFSPGWWVDANGKHPDPFTLISYDDIKAGKWRALIAPIWSVEYVKRLEQGAKKTLTIWPYHTMIGNIGHALDQELWSAVFWHAMARKTQPTWLTKGSVPQTEHYSIVQPEVMVPQHPLGGINKAFLDTLDEADIVLVAGEAESHCVLESVADIVEGFGNRPDALSKIFFLSDCTSPVLHPDVDFHAIAQAEFVKFAQQGVNFVASTDKLPFLQGAVTKTN
;
A
#
# COMPACT_ATOMS: atom_id res chain seq x y z
N HIS A 1 -6.67 11.14 -0.92
CA HIS A 1 -7.24 11.39 0.42
C HIS A 1 -8.15 12.62 0.48
N LEU A 2 -8.98 12.73 1.52
CA LEU A 2 -9.65 13.99 1.92
C LEU A 2 -8.90 14.63 3.12
N PRO A 3 -9.14 15.92 3.48
CA PRO A 3 -8.28 16.67 4.42
C PRO A 3 -8.17 16.12 5.84
N HIS A 4 -9.13 15.32 6.29
CA HIS A 4 -9.06 14.68 7.60
C HIS A 4 -8.85 13.19 7.41
N GLN A 5 -7.65 12.73 7.72
CA GLN A 5 -7.27 11.31 7.83
C GLN A 5 -6.51 11.10 9.14
N ILE A 6 -6.59 9.91 9.73
CA ILE A 6 -5.92 9.60 11.00
C ILE A 6 -4.39 9.81 10.95
N PHE A 7 -3.80 9.76 9.76
CA PHE A 7 -2.38 10.01 9.51
C PHE A 7 -2.08 11.44 9.02
N SER A 8 -3.03 12.38 9.14
CA SER A 8 -2.86 13.78 8.73
C SER A 8 -2.65 14.72 9.93
N PRO A 9 -1.92 15.85 9.77
CA PRO A 9 -1.68 16.81 10.85
C PRO A 9 -2.96 17.31 11.52
N GLY A 10 -3.98 17.63 10.72
CA GLY A 10 -5.26 18.18 11.21
C GLY A 10 -6.09 17.21 12.07
N TRP A 11 -5.68 15.95 12.23
CA TRP A 11 -6.36 14.98 13.08
C TRP A 11 -5.92 15.03 14.54
N TRP A 12 -4.71 15.54 14.82
CA TRP A 12 -4.08 15.49 16.14
C TRP A 12 -3.63 16.87 16.60
N VAL A 13 -3.61 17.09 17.91
CA VAL A 13 -2.99 18.27 18.54
C VAL A 13 -2.23 17.89 19.78
N ASP A 14 -1.22 18.67 20.12
CA ASP A 14 -0.52 18.58 21.41
C ASP A 14 -1.31 19.26 22.55
N ALA A 15 -0.71 19.29 23.74
CA ALA A 15 -1.29 19.95 24.91
C ALA A 15 -1.52 21.47 24.74
N ASN A 16 -0.82 22.11 23.81
CA ASN A 16 -0.95 23.54 23.50
C ASN A 16 -1.90 23.80 22.32
N GLY A 17 -2.50 22.76 21.74
CA GLY A 17 -3.36 22.87 20.56
C GLY A 17 -2.60 22.96 19.23
N LYS A 18 -1.28 22.71 19.19
CA LYS A 18 -0.49 22.69 17.96
C LYS A 18 -0.61 21.33 17.26
N HIS A 19 -0.82 21.34 15.95
CA HIS A 19 -0.78 20.12 15.12
C HIS A 19 0.65 19.55 15.00
N PRO A 20 0.80 18.21 14.88
CA PRO A 20 2.11 17.61 14.61
C PRO A 20 2.65 18.04 13.25
N ASP A 21 3.96 18.22 13.17
CA ASP A 21 4.64 18.44 11.90
C ASP A 21 4.67 17.11 11.10
N PRO A 22 4.72 17.14 9.75
CA PRO A 22 4.90 15.93 8.95
C PRO A 22 6.11 15.09 9.41
N PHE A 23 6.00 13.78 9.24
CA PHE A 23 6.89 12.72 9.72
C PHE A 23 6.95 12.55 11.24
N THR A 24 6.09 13.24 12.00
CA THR A 24 5.92 12.95 13.43
C THR A 24 5.42 11.52 13.62
N LEU A 25 6.12 10.76 14.46
CA LEU A 25 5.67 9.45 14.95
C LEU A 25 4.81 9.64 16.20
N ILE A 26 3.63 9.04 16.21
CA ILE A 26 2.70 9.04 17.35
C ILE A 26 2.54 7.61 17.86
N SER A 27 3.04 7.34 19.07
CA SER A 27 2.87 6.06 19.73
C SER A 27 1.63 6.02 20.62
N TYR A 28 1.19 4.81 20.99
CA TYR A 28 0.12 4.65 21.99
C TYR A 28 0.54 5.24 23.36
N ASP A 29 1.83 5.14 23.69
CA ASP A 29 2.39 5.72 24.91
C ASP A 29 2.35 7.25 24.89
N ASP A 30 2.66 7.88 23.75
CA ASP A 30 2.55 9.34 23.59
C ASP A 30 1.11 9.82 23.83
N ILE A 31 0.11 9.07 23.35
CA ILE A 31 -1.31 9.39 23.56
C ILE A 31 -1.69 9.23 25.04
N LYS A 32 -1.29 8.12 25.69
CA LYS A 32 -1.55 7.91 27.13
C LYS A 32 -0.90 8.99 28.01
N ALA A 33 0.28 9.46 27.61
CA ALA A 33 0.99 10.54 28.29
C ALA A 33 0.38 11.93 28.01
N GLY A 34 -0.64 12.03 27.14
CA GLY A 34 -1.29 13.29 26.78
C GLY A 34 -0.46 14.19 25.86
N LYS A 35 0.62 13.66 25.26
CA LYS A 35 1.46 14.40 24.29
C LYS A 35 0.70 14.67 23.01
N TRP A 36 -0.14 13.73 22.57
CA TRP A 36 -1.00 13.88 21.40
C TRP A 36 -2.45 13.51 21.74
N ARG A 37 -3.40 14.32 21.25
CA ARG A 37 -4.83 14.10 21.37
C ARG A 37 -5.50 14.21 20.01
N ALA A 38 -6.30 13.22 19.66
CA ALA A 38 -7.12 13.26 18.46
C ALA A 38 -8.27 14.27 18.60
N LEU A 39 -8.48 15.08 17.56
CA LEU A 39 -9.62 15.99 17.42
C LEU A 39 -10.83 15.30 16.81
N ILE A 40 -10.61 14.26 16.01
CA ILE A 40 -11.64 13.55 15.25
C ILE A 40 -11.69 12.11 15.73
N ALA A 41 -12.89 11.59 15.98
CA ALA A 41 -13.12 10.24 16.48
C ALA A 41 -12.15 9.82 17.61
N PRO A 42 -12.06 10.58 18.73
CA PRO A 42 -10.99 10.42 19.71
C PRO A 42 -10.93 9.01 20.30
N ILE A 43 -12.08 8.42 20.64
CA ILE A 43 -12.16 7.05 21.19
C ILE A 43 -11.56 6.04 20.20
N TRP A 44 -11.97 6.11 18.93
CA TRP A 44 -11.45 5.23 17.89
C TRP A 44 -9.96 5.47 17.64
N SER A 45 -9.51 6.72 17.63
CA SER A 45 -8.11 7.06 17.33
C SER A 45 -7.13 6.47 18.35
N VAL A 46 -7.50 6.48 19.64
CA VAL A 46 -6.70 5.82 20.69
C VAL A 46 -6.64 4.30 20.47
N GLU A 47 -7.79 3.69 20.17
CA GLU A 47 -7.88 2.24 19.91
C GLU A 47 -7.12 1.84 18.63
N TYR A 48 -7.21 2.65 17.58
CA TYR A 48 -6.51 2.45 16.32
C TYR A 48 -5.00 2.42 16.52
N VAL A 49 -4.42 3.44 17.19
CA VAL A 49 -2.97 3.51 17.39
C VAL A 49 -2.47 2.32 18.22
N LYS A 50 -3.25 1.91 19.22
CA LYS A 50 -2.96 0.68 19.98
C LYS A 50 -2.97 -0.57 19.11
N ARG A 51 -3.97 -0.73 18.23
CA ARG A 51 -4.07 -1.88 17.31
C ARG A 51 -2.98 -1.88 16.25
N LEU A 52 -2.60 -0.71 15.75
CA LEU A 52 -1.52 -0.53 14.79
C LEU A 52 -0.19 -1.04 15.37
N GLU A 53 0.12 -0.67 16.61
CA GLU A 53 1.34 -1.12 17.29
C GLU A 53 1.31 -2.61 17.64
N GLN A 54 0.16 -3.14 18.07
CA GLN A 54 0.06 -4.54 18.51
C GLN A 54 -0.05 -5.54 17.35
N GLY A 55 -0.82 -5.19 16.32
CA GLY A 55 -1.12 -6.04 15.17
C GLY A 55 -0.10 -5.85 14.06
N ALA A 56 -0.10 -4.66 13.45
CA ALA A 56 0.79 -4.35 12.32
C ALA A 56 2.24 -4.10 12.75
N LYS A 57 2.51 -3.94 14.06
CA LYS A 57 3.84 -3.61 14.61
C LYS A 57 4.43 -2.32 14.02
N LYS A 58 3.55 -1.36 13.74
CA LYS A 58 3.90 -0.05 13.17
C LYS A 58 3.56 1.06 14.15
N THR A 59 4.31 2.16 14.08
CA THR A 59 3.97 3.40 14.77
C THR A 59 3.24 4.32 13.79
N LEU A 60 2.21 5.04 14.26
CA LEU A 60 1.48 5.96 13.41
C LEU A 60 2.44 7.05 12.93
N THR A 61 2.57 7.19 11.62
CA THR A 61 3.35 8.24 10.98
C THR A 61 2.39 9.32 10.47
N ILE A 62 2.66 10.58 10.82
CA ILE A 62 1.94 11.71 10.25
C ILE A 62 2.56 12.07 8.91
N TRP A 63 1.78 12.06 7.84
CA TRP A 63 2.26 12.41 6.49
C TRP A 63 1.93 13.86 6.13
N PRO A 64 2.73 14.51 5.25
CA PRO A 64 2.27 15.74 4.60
C PRO A 64 0.99 15.45 3.82
N TYR A 65 0.17 16.47 3.58
CA TYR A 65 -0.98 16.33 2.70
C TYR A 65 -0.55 15.89 1.30
N HIS A 66 -1.08 14.76 0.83
CA HIS A 66 -0.71 14.15 -0.44
C HIS A 66 -1.93 13.51 -1.11
N THR A 67 -1.85 13.29 -2.43
CA THR A 67 -2.89 12.62 -3.25
C THR A 67 -4.32 13.10 -2.98
N MET A 68 -4.50 14.40 -2.75
CA MET A 68 -5.78 14.96 -2.30
C MET A 68 -6.83 14.88 -3.41
N ILE A 69 -7.97 14.24 -3.14
CA ILE A 69 -9.05 14.10 -4.14
C ILE A 69 -9.50 15.50 -4.57
N GLY A 70 -9.43 15.75 -5.88
CA GLY A 70 -9.73 17.05 -6.47
C GLY A 70 -8.52 17.96 -6.71
N ASN A 71 -7.32 17.57 -6.27
CA ASN A 71 -6.07 18.27 -6.61
C ASN A 71 -5.27 17.54 -7.70
N ILE A 72 -4.27 18.21 -8.26
CA ILE A 72 -3.41 17.65 -9.32
C ILE A 72 -2.55 16.48 -8.82
N GLY A 73 -2.15 16.47 -7.54
CA GLY A 73 -1.36 15.39 -6.96
C GLY A 73 -2.12 14.07 -6.79
N HIS A 74 -3.43 14.04 -7.03
CA HIS A 74 -4.22 12.81 -7.09
C HIS A 74 -4.28 12.20 -8.51
N ALA A 75 -3.92 12.95 -9.54
CA ALA A 75 -3.87 12.42 -10.90
C ALA A 75 -2.68 11.47 -11.08
N LEU A 76 -2.80 10.52 -12.03
CA LEU A 76 -1.63 9.77 -12.49
C LEU A 76 -0.65 10.71 -13.18
N ASP A 77 0.63 10.35 -13.13
CA ASP A 77 1.65 10.97 -13.96
C ASP A 77 1.25 10.93 -15.44
N GLN A 78 1.59 11.98 -16.18
CA GLN A 78 1.15 12.16 -17.57
C GLN A 78 1.71 11.08 -18.50
N GLU A 79 2.96 10.64 -18.28
CA GLU A 79 3.61 9.63 -19.12
C GLU A 79 3.03 8.25 -18.83
N LEU A 80 2.78 7.94 -17.55
CA LEU A 80 2.08 6.71 -17.16
C LEU A 80 0.67 6.67 -17.77
N TRP A 81 -0.08 7.77 -17.69
CA TRP A 81 -1.42 7.83 -18.29
C TRP A 81 -1.37 7.66 -19.82
N SER A 82 -0.37 8.23 -20.49
CA SER A 82 -0.20 8.09 -21.94
C SER A 82 0.02 6.62 -22.34
N ALA A 83 0.82 5.87 -21.56
CA ALA A 83 1.02 4.43 -21.77
C ALA A 83 -0.28 3.62 -21.54
N VAL A 84 -1.01 3.91 -20.47
CA VAL A 84 -2.30 3.27 -20.16
C VAL A 84 -3.32 3.53 -21.28
N PHE A 85 -3.45 4.78 -21.72
CA PHE A 85 -4.36 5.17 -22.80
C PHE A 85 -4.02 4.45 -24.11
N TRP A 86 -2.73 4.43 -24.49
CA TRP A 86 -2.31 3.75 -25.71
C TRP A 86 -2.61 2.25 -25.64
N HIS A 87 -2.27 1.59 -24.53
CA HIS A 87 -2.56 0.17 -24.33
C HIS A 87 -4.07 -0.12 -24.42
N ALA A 88 -4.89 0.69 -23.75
CA ALA A 88 -6.35 0.56 -23.76
C ALA A 88 -6.92 0.64 -25.19
N MET A 89 -6.46 1.60 -25.98
CA MET A 89 -6.87 1.76 -27.38
C MET A 89 -6.38 0.62 -28.27
N ALA A 90 -5.11 0.21 -28.13
CA ALA A 90 -4.51 -0.86 -28.94
C ALA A 90 -5.14 -2.23 -28.67
N ARG A 91 -5.49 -2.52 -27.41
CA ARG A 91 -6.06 -3.81 -26.98
C ARG A 91 -7.58 -3.84 -26.92
N LYS A 92 -8.24 -2.69 -27.11
CA LYS A 92 -9.70 -2.52 -26.94
C LYS A 92 -10.17 -2.96 -25.55
N THR A 93 -9.40 -2.60 -24.53
CA THR A 93 -9.67 -2.92 -23.13
C THR A 93 -9.71 -1.64 -22.31
N GLN A 94 -10.58 -1.56 -21.31
CA GLN A 94 -10.59 -0.43 -20.37
C GLN A 94 -9.66 -0.71 -19.18
N PRO A 95 -8.93 0.30 -18.67
CA PRO A 95 -8.26 0.18 -17.38
C PRO A 95 -9.29 0.14 -16.25
N THR A 96 -9.02 -0.67 -15.24
CA THR A 96 -9.78 -0.68 -13.98
C THR A 96 -9.11 0.23 -12.97
N TRP A 97 -9.89 1.13 -12.36
CA TRP A 97 -9.40 1.99 -11.29
C TRP A 97 -9.76 1.40 -9.93
N LEU A 98 -8.76 1.25 -9.07
CA LEU A 98 -8.94 0.92 -7.66
C LEU A 98 -8.41 2.07 -6.81
N THR A 99 -9.25 2.56 -5.89
CA THR A 99 -8.90 3.67 -5.00
C THR A 99 -8.83 3.16 -3.56
N LYS A 100 -7.80 3.58 -2.82
CA LYS A 100 -7.60 3.29 -1.39
C LYS A 100 -7.41 4.56 -0.58
N GLY A 101 -7.43 4.44 0.75
CA GLY A 101 -7.23 5.57 1.66
C GLY A 101 -8.38 6.58 1.71
N SER A 102 -9.61 6.12 1.43
CA SER A 102 -10.84 6.93 1.52
C SER A 102 -11.52 6.84 2.88
N VAL A 103 -11.14 5.87 3.73
CA VAL A 103 -11.69 5.68 5.08
C VAL A 103 -10.85 6.48 6.08
N PRO A 104 -11.34 7.63 6.60
CA PRO A 104 -10.53 8.54 7.41
C PRO A 104 -9.92 7.94 8.68
N GLN A 105 -10.55 6.88 9.20
CA GLN A 105 -10.22 6.22 10.45
C GLN A 105 -9.01 5.29 10.41
N THR A 106 -8.40 5.06 9.24
CA THR A 106 -7.31 4.08 9.09
C THR A 106 -6.34 4.47 7.99
N GLU A 107 -5.06 4.18 8.18
CA GLU A 107 -4.06 4.17 7.10
C GLU A 107 -4.29 2.96 6.18
N HIS A 108 -3.97 3.12 4.90
CA HIS A 108 -4.29 2.15 3.85
C HIS A 108 -3.17 2.10 2.80
N TYR A 109 -2.02 1.55 3.16
CA TYR A 109 -0.89 1.38 2.22
C TYR A 109 -1.16 0.31 1.18
N SER A 110 -1.57 -0.88 1.60
CA SER A 110 -1.95 -1.95 0.69
C SER A 110 -3.22 -1.61 -0.09
N ILE A 111 -3.36 -2.09 -1.33
CA ILE A 111 -4.62 -2.01 -2.08
C ILE A 111 -5.62 -3.12 -1.66
N VAL A 112 -5.17 -4.11 -0.90
CA VAL A 112 -5.95 -5.27 -0.46
C VAL A 112 -6.71 -4.98 0.83
N GLN A 113 -6.07 -4.40 1.84
CA GLN A 113 -6.69 -4.14 3.14
C GLN A 113 -6.08 -2.91 3.85
N PRO A 114 -6.84 -2.25 4.75
CA PRO A 114 -6.29 -1.21 5.61
C PRO A 114 -5.40 -1.77 6.71
N GLU A 115 -4.48 -0.94 7.24
CA GLU A 115 -3.56 -1.31 8.33
C GLU A 115 -4.29 -1.80 9.59
N VAL A 116 -5.43 -1.18 9.87
CA VAL A 116 -6.38 -1.65 10.88
C VAL A 116 -7.75 -1.66 10.25
N MET A 117 -8.39 -2.83 10.29
CA MET A 117 -9.77 -3.00 9.84
C MET A 117 -10.70 -2.03 10.55
N VAL A 118 -11.63 -1.44 9.81
CA VAL A 118 -12.65 -0.53 10.32
C VAL A 118 -13.99 -1.27 10.29
N PRO A 119 -14.44 -1.83 11.43
CA PRO A 119 -15.66 -2.61 11.47
C PRO A 119 -16.86 -1.81 10.91
N GLN A 120 -17.78 -2.52 10.24
CA GLN A 120 -19.00 -1.97 9.64
C GLN A 120 -18.79 -0.94 8.51
N HIS A 121 -17.55 -0.55 8.17
CA HIS A 121 -17.30 0.28 7.00
C HIS A 121 -17.17 -0.60 5.74
N PRO A 122 -17.88 -0.32 4.63
CA PRO A 122 -17.83 -1.14 3.42
C PRO A 122 -16.43 -1.31 2.82
N LEU A 123 -15.58 -0.29 2.97
CA LEU A 123 -14.18 -0.28 2.54
C LEU A 123 -13.18 -0.50 3.70
N GLY A 124 -13.67 -0.96 4.86
CA GLY A 124 -12.86 -1.17 6.06
C GLY A 124 -12.35 -2.60 6.24
N GLY A 125 -12.51 -3.45 5.22
CA GLY A 125 -12.21 -4.87 5.22
C GLY A 125 -11.26 -5.28 4.08
N ILE A 126 -10.98 -6.58 3.98
CA ILE A 126 -10.21 -7.16 2.86
C ILE A 126 -11.00 -7.04 1.55
N ASN A 127 -10.33 -6.54 0.51
CA ASN A 127 -10.84 -6.47 -0.85
C ASN A 127 -10.72 -7.84 -1.56
N LYS A 128 -11.59 -8.78 -1.19
CA LYS A 128 -11.60 -10.13 -1.77
C LYS A 128 -11.81 -10.14 -3.28
N ALA A 129 -12.67 -9.25 -3.80
CA ALA A 129 -12.92 -9.16 -5.23
C ALA A 129 -11.65 -8.83 -6.04
N PHE A 130 -10.75 -8.02 -5.47
CA PHE A 130 -9.45 -7.77 -6.09
C PHE A 130 -8.54 -8.99 -6.04
N LEU A 131 -8.47 -9.69 -4.91
CA LEU A 131 -7.71 -10.96 -4.81
C LEU A 131 -8.24 -12.01 -5.80
N ASP A 132 -9.56 -12.14 -5.94
CA ASP A 132 -10.19 -13.05 -6.91
C ASP A 132 -9.80 -12.67 -8.35
N THR A 133 -9.78 -11.38 -8.68
CA THR A 133 -9.31 -10.89 -10.00
C THR A 133 -7.85 -11.28 -10.25
N LEU A 134 -6.99 -11.17 -9.23
CA LEU A 134 -5.59 -11.61 -9.35
C LEU A 134 -5.49 -13.13 -9.47
N ASP A 135 -6.37 -13.89 -8.81
CA ASP A 135 -6.41 -15.36 -8.86
C ASP A 135 -6.89 -15.89 -10.22
N GLU A 136 -7.73 -15.15 -10.93
CA GLU A 136 -8.18 -15.49 -12.29
C GLU A 136 -7.15 -15.16 -13.37
N ALA A 137 -6.24 -14.22 -13.12
CA ALA A 137 -5.22 -13.83 -14.10
C ALA A 137 -4.20 -14.95 -14.36
N ASP A 138 -3.77 -15.13 -15.61
CA ASP A 138 -2.66 -16.02 -15.94
C ASP A 138 -1.32 -15.49 -15.41
N ILE A 139 -1.16 -14.16 -15.43
CA ILE A 139 0.06 -13.42 -15.08
C ILE A 139 -0.34 -12.11 -14.40
N VAL A 140 0.37 -11.78 -13.32
CA VAL A 140 0.23 -10.50 -12.60
C VAL A 140 1.58 -9.79 -12.62
N LEU A 141 1.64 -8.59 -13.21
CA LEU A 141 2.80 -7.71 -13.14
C LEU A 141 2.60 -6.67 -12.04
N VAL A 142 3.61 -6.48 -11.18
CA VAL A 142 3.60 -5.47 -10.12
C VAL A 142 4.72 -4.47 -10.34
N ALA A 143 4.36 -3.18 -10.36
CA ALA A 143 5.26 -2.03 -10.48
C ALA A 143 4.60 -0.79 -9.84
N GLY A 144 5.36 0.28 -9.64
CA GLY A 144 4.87 1.57 -9.15
C GLY A 144 5.48 2.00 -7.81
N GLU A 145 4.76 2.87 -7.11
CA GLU A 145 5.30 3.59 -5.96
C GLU A 145 4.35 3.64 -4.75
N ALA A 146 4.86 3.76 -3.52
CA ALA A 146 6.28 3.62 -3.18
C ALA A 146 6.62 2.15 -2.91
N GLU A 147 7.79 1.70 -3.39
CA GLU A 147 8.36 0.37 -3.18
C GLU A 147 8.23 -0.04 -1.70
N SER A 148 8.77 0.80 -0.83
CA SER A 148 8.82 0.63 0.63
C SER A 148 7.50 0.68 1.40
N HIS A 149 6.39 1.08 0.77
CA HIS A 149 5.11 1.27 1.46
C HIS A 149 3.99 0.64 0.65
N CYS A 150 3.35 1.40 -0.25
CA CYS A 150 2.17 0.92 -0.96
C CYS A 150 2.42 -0.36 -1.75
N VAL A 151 3.58 -0.47 -2.39
CA VAL A 151 3.93 -1.66 -3.17
C VAL A 151 4.26 -2.82 -2.23
N LEU A 152 5.15 -2.62 -1.25
CA LEU A 152 5.52 -3.63 -0.26
C LEU A 152 4.29 -4.24 0.43
N GLU A 153 3.43 -3.39 1.00
CA GLU A 153 2.26 -3.82 1.77
C GLU A 153 1.22 -4.50 0.86
N SER A 154 1.05 -4.02 -0.38
CA SER A 154 0.17 -4.70 -1.34
C SER A 154 0.67 -6.10 -1.68
N VAL A 155 1.97 -6.26 -1.96
CA VAL A 155 2.53 -7.58 -2.28
C VAL A 155 2.48 -8.48 -1.05
N ALA A 156 2.76 -7.96 0.15
CA ALA A 156 2.65 -8.70 1.40
C ALA A 156 1.25 -9.28 1.59
N ASP A 157 0.21 -8.46 1.43
CA ASP A 157 -1.18 -8.89 1.58
C ASP A 157 -1.64 -9.84 0.47
N ILE A 158 -1.15 -9.67 -0.76
CA ILE A 158 -1.41 -10.62 -1.86
C ILE A 158 -0.78 -11.98 -1.53
N VAL A 159 0.47 -11.99 -1.05
CA VAL A 159 1.17 -13.20 -0.65
C VAL A 159 0.44 -13.89 0.50
N GLU A 160 0.05 -13.15 1.53
CA GLU A 160 -0.76 -13.67 2.64
C GLU A 160 -2.12 -14.20 2.16
N GLY A 161 -2.81 -13.44 1.29
CA GLY A 161 -4.12 -13.78 0.75
C GLY A 161 -4.11 -15.05 -0.10
N PHE A 162 -3.04 -15.32 -0.84
CA PHE A 162 -2.86 -16.56 -1.58
C PHE A 162 -2.34 -17.71 -0.71
N GLY A 163 -1.69 -17.39 0.41
CA GLY A 163 -1.22 -18.36 1.40
C GLY A 163 -0.32 -19.43 0.78
N ASN A 164 -0.55 -20.70 1.15
CA ASN A 164 0.24 -21.84 0.66
C ASN A 164 -0.18 -22.33 -0.73
N ARG A 165 -0.42 -21.42 -1.68
CA ARG A 165 -0.72 -21.74 -3.09
C ARG A 165 0.43 -21.31 -4.01
N PRO A 166 1.50 -22.14 -4.16
CA PRO A 166 2.63 -21.82 -5.02
C PRO A 166 2.26 -21.54 -6.47
N ASP A 167 1.20 -22.16 -6.99
CA ASP A 167 0.65 -21.90 -8.32
C ASP A 167 0.17 -20.44 -8.44
N ALA A 168 -0.61 -19.95 -7.48
CA ALA A 168 -1.09 -18.57 -7.46
C ALA A 168 0.02 -17.54 -7.23
N LEU A 169 1.07 -17.88 -6.45
CA LEU A 169 2.22 -17.01 -6.24
C LEU A 169 3.16 -16.97 -7.46
N SER A 170 3.33 -18.10 -8.15
CA SER A 170 4.26 -18.25 -9.27
C SER A 170 3.91 -17.44 -10.53
N LYS A 171 2.70 -16.90 -10.58
CA LYS A 171 2.25 -15.99 -11.64
C LYS A 171 2.44 -14.51 -11.32
N ILE A 172 2.89 -14.18 -10.11
CA ILE A 172 3.24 -12.80 -9.73
C ILE A 172 4.67 -12.51 -10.18
N PHE A 173 4.83 -11.44 -10.94
CA PHE A 173 6.11 -10.92 -11.41
C PHE A 173 6.26 -9.47 -10.95
N PHE A 174 7.20 -9.26 -10.03
CA PHE A 174 7.59 -7.97 -9.51
C PHE A 174 8.67 -7.36 -10.39
N LEU A 175 8.41 -6.17 -10.95
CA LEU A 175 9.36 -5.44 -11.79
C LEU A 175 10.28 -4.58 -10.90
N SER A 176 11.45 -5.11 -10.57
CA SER A 176 12.35 -4.56 -9.54
C SER A 176 12.92 -3.18 -9.92
N ASP A 177 13.10 -2.93 -11.21
CA ASP A 177 13.58 -1.67 -11.79
C ASP A 177 12.46 -0.68 -12.13
N CYS A 178 11.20 -1.02 -11.83
CA CYS A 178 10.02 -0.19 -12.04
C CYS A 178 9.33 0.19 -10.72
N THR A 179 10.12 0.30 -9.64
CA THR A 179 9.67 0.77 -8.33
C THR A 179 10.71 1.67 -7.70
N SER A 180 10.30 2.55 -6.79
CA SER A 180 11.23 3.37 -6.00
C SER A 180 10.75 3.56 -4.55
N PRO A 181 11.67 3.59 -3.57
CA PRO A 181 11.34 3.73 -2.16
C PRO A 181 11.03 5.19 -1.79
N VAL A 182 10.35 5.39 -0.66
CA VAL A 182 10.32 6.70 -0.01
C VAL A 182 11.73 6.99 0.50
N LEU A 183 12.26 8.18 0.21
CA LEU A 183 13.55 8.62 0.74
C LEU A 183 13.38 9.29 2.10
N HIS A 184 14.19 8.91 3.07
CA HIS A 184 14.21 9.48 4.41
C HIS A 184 15.65 9.66 4.89
N PRO A 185 16.00 10.77 5.59
CA PRO A 185 17.37 11.03 6.03
C PRO A 185 17.94 9.96 6.97
N ASP A 186 17.10 9.42 7.86
CA ASP A 186 17.55 8.53 8.94
C ASP A 186 17.12 7.05 8.76
N VAL A 187 16.24 6.76 7.81
CA VAL A 187 15.63 5.43 7.66
C VAL A 187 15.84 4.92 6.24
N ASP A 188 16.55 3.80 6.13
CA ASP A 188 16.71 3.10 4.86
C ASP A 188 15.49 2.22 4.56
N PHE A 189 14.45 2.87 4.05
CA PHE A 189 13.22 2.21 3.65
C PHE A 189 13.41 1.22 2.50
N HIS A 190 14.44 1.41 1.66
CA HIS A 190 14.76 0.48 0.59
C HIS A 190 15.25 -0.85 1.16
N ALA A 191 16.22 -0.81 2.09
CA ALA A 191 16.75 -2.02 2.73
C ALA A 191 15.67 -2.82 3.46
N ILE A 192 14.71 -2.13 4.12
CA ILE A 192 13.57 -2.78 4.77
C ILE A 192 12.69 -3.52 3.75
N ALA A 193 12.34 -2.87 2.64
CA ALA A 193 11.53 -3.48 1.58
C ALA A 193 12.21 -4.69 0.95
N GLN A 194 13.50 -4.55 0.62
CA GLN A 194 14.30 -5.62 0.02
C GLN A 194 14.40 -6.85 0.93
N ALA A 195 14.48 -6.68 2.25
CA ALA A 195 14.50 -7.80 3.19
C ALA A 195 13.18 -8.61 3.17
N GLU A 196 12.03 -7.97 3.00
CA GLU A 196 10.75 -8.66 2.84
C GLU A 196 10.60 -9.31 1.46
N PHE A 197 11.05 -8.63 0.40
CA PHE A 197 11.02 -9.16 -0.97
C PHE A 197 11.79 -10.46 -1.12
N VAL A 198 12.92 -10.63 -0.43
CA VAL A 198 13.63 -11.92 -0.37
C VAL A 198 12.73 -13.04 0.17
N LYS A 199 11.89 -12.77 1.16
CA LYS A 199 10.94 -13.75 1.70
C LYS A 199 9.81 -14.05 0.73
N PHE A 200 9.33 -13.06 -0.02
CA PHE A 200 8.30 -13.27 -1.04
C PHE A 200 8.84 -14.08 -2.21
N ALA A 201 10.09 -13.85 -2.60
CA ALA A 201 10.78 -14.66 -3.61
C ALA A 201 10.87 -16.13 -3.20
N GLN A 202 11.20 -16.39 -1.91
CA GLN A 202 11.23 -17.76 -1.37
C GLN A 202 9.86 -18.44 -1.36
N GLN A 203 8.77 -17.67 -1.32
CA GLN A 203 7.39 -18.17 -1.39
C GLN A 203 6.91 -18.41 -2.82
N GLY A 204 7.65 -17.94 -3.83
CA GLY A 204 7.38 -18.21 -5.24
C GLY A 204 7.04 -16.98 -6.09
N VAL A 205 7.07 -15.77 -5.52
CA VAL A 205 6.96 -14.53 -6.32
C VAL A 205 8.20 -14.37 -7.19
N ASN A 206 8.03 -14.05 -8.47
CA ASN A 206 9.15 -13.82 -9.37
C ASN A 206 9.59 -12.36 -9.29
N PHE A 207 10.88 -12.11 -9.14
CA PHE A 207 11.47 -10.78 -9.24
C PHE A 207 12.28 -10.69 -10.53
N VAL A 208 11.91 -9.76 -11.40
CA VAL A 208 12.49 -9.59 -12.74
C VAL A 208 12.81 -8.11 -13.01
N ALA A 209 13.65 -7.85 -14.00
CA ALA A 209 13.86 -6.51 -14.54
C ALA A 209 13.00 -6.30 -15.79
N SER A 210 12.55 -5.07 -16.02
CA SER A 210 11.80 -4.67 -17.22
C SER A 210 12.58 -4.91 -18.52
N THR A 211 13.91 -5.01 -18.42
CA THR A 211 14.84 -5.29 -19.53
C THR A 211 15.15 -6.78 -19.73
N ASP A 212 14.61 -7.68 -18.91
CA ASP A 212 14.83 -9.11 -19.09
C ASP A 212 14.29 -9.59 -20.44
N LYS A 213 14.99 -10.56 -21.06
CA LYS A 213 14.65 -11.01 -22.41
C LYS A 213 13.23 -11.56 -22.46
N LEU A 214 12.44 -11.04 -23.40
CA LEU A 214 11.09 -11.53 -23.65
C LEU A 214 11.10 -12.91 -24.34
N PRO A 215 10.12 -13.77 -24.03
CA PRO A 215 9.16 -13.61 -22.94
C PRO A 215 9.82 -13.98 -21.60
N PHE A 216 9.86 -13.07 -20.62
CA PHE A 216 10.27 -13.41 -19.23
C PHE A 216 9.34 -14.47 -18.60
N LEU A 217 8.21 -14.73 -19.25
CA LEU A 217 7.18 -15.72 -18.94
C LEU A 217 7.54 -17.16 -19.34
N GLN A 218 8.67 -17.40 -20.01
CA GLN A 218 9.03 -18.72 -20.55
C GLN A 218 9.18 -19.82 -19.47
N GLY A 219 9.33 -19.45 -18.19
CA GLY A 219 9.34 -20.40 -17.06
C GLY A 219 7.99 -20.68 -16.38
N ALA A 220 6.96 -19.84 -16.60
CA ALA A 220 5.65 -19.97 -15.95
C ALA A 220 4.68 -20.87 -16.74
N VAL A 221 4.77 -20.88 -18.07
CA VAL A 221 3.85 -21.61 -18.96
C VAL A 221 4.07 -23.14 -18.94
N THR A 222 5.21 -23.62 -18.46
CA THR A 222 5.54 -25.06 -18.48
C THR A 222 4.90 -25.90 -17.37
N LYS A 223 4.14 -25.31 -16.44
CA LYS A 223 3.56 -26.06 -15.28
C LYS A 223 2.06 -26.31 -15.36
N THR A 224 1.39 -25.86 -16.42
CA THR A 224 -0.03 -26.17 -16.67
C THR A 224 -0.16 -27.16 -17.81
N ASN A 225 0.06 -28.45 -17.52
CA ASN A 225 -0.38 -29.60 -18.32
C ASN A 225 -0.78 -30.73 -17.38
#